data_AF-A0A1E3BJL5-F1
#
_entry.id   AF-A0A1E3BJL5-F1
#
_cell.length_a   1.000
_cell.length_b   1.000
_cell.length_c   1.000
_cell.angle_alpha   90.00
_cell.angle_beta   90.00
_cell.angle_gamma   90.00
#
_symmetry.space_group_name_H-M   'P 1'
#
loop_
_entity.id
_entity.type
_entity.pdbx_description
1 polymer ?
#
loop_
_entity_poly.entity_id
_entity_poly.type
_entity_poly.pdbx_seq_one_letter_code
_entity_poly.pdbx_strand_id
1 'polypeptide(L)'
;MEFHVVSKSNNRTHATFSVDASVYPGHKQLVSDCVRVQPVVISLTSNNLSYARLGEMFRWWDVYPIPKAAPEPYSGNTQWGIVPAWGFGIVLESNLILQASEPDGHWVEVSKHREQVMSMYNQYQVKGHHELSSDTTSFTFPEEQLSQMAWFSLFGAIWQTGYLLNRHTFTSDPEIYPPIGPLGKKVPWTKDNADLSQAVLVSLSASGKTARGFAWQVLTKRAHGSGPLAFLQVTQAPDAIRDVAARHAQVPFGAFDYSQLDGAVDLTAEFKPQKIMLVDTMP
;
A
#
# COMPACT_ATOMS: atom_id res chain seq x y z
N MET A 1 5.60 27.26 3.46
CA MET A 1 5.29 25.82 3.40
C MET A 1 5.26 25.40 1.94
N GLU A 2 5.91 24.30 1.61
CA GLU A 2 6.00 23.79 0.23
C GLU A 2 4.96 22.70 -0.01
N PHE A 3 4.34 22.72 -1.19
CA PHE A 3 3.36 21.73 -1.62
C PHE A 3 3.79 21.12 -2.94
N HIS A 4 3.76 19.79 -3.03
CA HIS A 4 3.93 19.06 -4.29
C HIS A 4 2.57 18.61 -4.80
N VAL A 5 2.27 18.95 -6.06
CA VAL A 5 1.01 18.63 -6.72
C VAL A 5 1.23 17.92 -8.04
N VAL A 6 0.29 17.05 -8.38
CA VAL A 6 0.28 16.25 -9.61
C VAL A 6 -0.97 16.61 -10.41
N SER A 7 -0.82 16.76 -11.72
CA SER A 7 -1.96 16.99 -12.61
C SER A 7 -2.86 15.75 -12.65
N LYS A 8 -4.16 15.96 -12.44
CA LYS A 8 -5.17 14.89 -12.47
C LYS A 8 -5.37 14.29 -13.87
N SER A 9 -5.14 15.08 -14.91
CA SER A 9 -5.28 14.64 -16.32
C SER A 9 -4.00 13.99 -16.88
N ASN A 10 -2.83 14.35 -16.34
CA ASN A 10 -1.55 13.79 -16.77
C ASN A 10 -0.59 13.66 -15.59
N ASN A 11 -0.49 12.46 -15.01
CA ASN A 11 0.33 12.23 -13.83
C ASN A 11 1.86 12.34 -14.05
N ARG A 12 2.32 12.60 -15.28
CA ARG A 12 3.71 12.98 -15.59
C ARG A 12 3.98 14.47 -15.37
N THR A 13 2.93 15.29 -15.30
CA THR A 13 3.02 16.71 -15.02
C THR A 13 2.82 16.93 -13.53
N HIS A 14 3.88 17.39 -12.87
CA HIS A 14 3.87 17.74 -11.45
C HIS A 14 4.51 19.11 -11.23
N ALA A 15 4.21 19.74 -10.11
CA ALA A 15 4.73 21.05 -9.75
C ALA A 15 4.90 21.17 -8.24
N THR A 16 5.68 22.18 -7.84
CA THR A 16 5.75 22.62 -6.44
C THR A 16 5.35 24.08 -6.35
N PHE A 17 4.70 24.46 -5.25
CA PHE A 17 4.45 25.86 -4.92
C PHE A 17 4.57 26.11 -3.42
N SER A 18 4.90 27.36 -3.11
CA SER A 18 5.00 27.85 -1.74
C SER A 18 3.72 28.55 -1.32
N VAL A 19 3.28 28.29 -0.09
CA VAL A 19 2.27 29.08 0.61
C VAL A 19 2.90 29.64 1.87
N ASP A 20 2.66 30.93 2.16
CA ASP A 20 3.07 31.49 3.45
C ASP A 20 2.44 30.65 4.58
N ALA A 21 3.26 30.25 5.55
CA ALA A 21 2.77 29.47 6.67
C ALA A 21 1.70 30.27 7.45
N SER A 22 1.84 31.59 7.53
CA SER A 22 0.97 32.48 8.31
C SER A 22 -0.49 32.49 7.85
N VAL A 23 -0.74 32.21 6.56
CA VAL A 23 -2.09 32.19 5.98
C VAL A 23 -2.79 30.84 6.13
N TYR A 24 -2.09 29.82 6.67
CA TYR A 24 -2.69 28.52 6.89
C TYR A 24 -3.55 28.54 8.17
N PRO A 25 -4.82 28.07 8.13
CA PRO A 25 -5.73 28.12 9.29
C PRO A 25 -5.15 27.48 10.56
N GLY A 26 -4.32 26.46 10.39
CA GLY A 26 -3.66 25.73 11.48
C GLY A 26 -2.30 26.27 11.93
N HIS A 27 -1.87 27.46 11.49
CA HIS A 27 -0.51 27.97 11.73
C HIS A 27 -0.20 28.25 13.21
N LYS A 28 -1.11 28.94 13.90
CA LYS A 28 -0.93 29.31 15.32
C LYS A 28 -1.55 28.31 16.27
N GLN A 29 -2.70 27.75 15.90
CA GLN A 29 -3.43 26.78 16.69
C GLN A 29 -3.99 25.73 15.76
N LEU A 30 -3.89 24.46 16.16
CA LEU A 30 -4.45 23.37 15.38
C LEU A 30 -5.98 23.47 15.32
N VAL A 31 -6.54 23.48 14.10
CA VAL A 31 -7.99 23.37 13.88
C VAL A 31 -8.47 21.97 14.26
N SER A 32 -9.78 21.77 14.46
CA SER A 32 -10.34 20.45 14.84
C SER A 32 -10.01 19.35 13.82
N ASP A 33 -9.92 18.12 14.31
CA ASP A 33 -9.68 16.90 13.52
C ASP A 33 -8.43 16.97 12.64
N CYS A 34 -7.35 17.54 13.16
CA CYS A 34 -6.09 17.71 12.44
C CYS A 34 -4.90 17.18 13.24
N VAL A 35 -3.80 17.03 12.51
CA VAL A 35 -2.48 16.72 13.06
C VAL A 35 -1.45 17.64 12.40
N ARG A 36 -0.54 18.20 13.19
CA ARG A 36 0.64 18.92 12.69
C ARG A 36 1.82 17.97 12.76
N VAL A 37 2.39 17.67 11.60
CA VAL A 37 3.51 16.73 11.48
C VAL A 37 4.71 17.46 10.87
N GLN A 38 5.89 17.25 11.43
CA GLN A 38 7.16 17.57 10.79
C GLN A 38 7.68 16.32 10.07
N PRO A 39 7.68 16.27 8.73
CA PRO A 39 8.23 15.14 8.00
C PRO A 39 9.73 14.97 8.29
N VAL A 40 10.16 13.72 8.43
CA VAL A 40 11.57 13.34 8.63
C VAL A 40 12.09 12.66 7.36
N VAL A 41 11.39 11.62 6.92
CA VAL A 41 11.71 10.86 5.71
C VAL A 41 10.42 10.71 4.92
N ILE A 42 10.44 11.05 3.64
CA ILE A 42 9.35 10.81 2.70
C ILE A 42 9.88 9.93 1.57
N SER A 43 9.13 8.90 1.24
CA SER A 43 9.42 8.02 0.11
C SER A 43 8.45 8.30 -1.04
N LEU A 44 9.01 8.50 -2.22
CA LEU A 44 8.29 8.55 -3.47
C LEU A 44 8.65 7.29 -4.26
N THR A 45 7.63 6.52 -4.61
CA THR A 45 7.75 5.29 -5.37
C THR A 45 6.78 5.32 -6.55
N SER A 46 6.84 4.32 -7.43
CA SER A 46 5.84 4.18 -8.48
C SER A 46 4.40 4.07 -7.95
N ASN A 47 4.18 3.76 -6.66
CA ASN A 47 2.83 3.71 -6.07
C ASN A 47 2.13 5.07 -6.08
N ASN A 48 2.91 6.15 -5.99
CA ASN A 48 2.37 7.51 -6.04
C ASN A 48 1.71 7.79 -7.41
N LEU A 49 2.15 7.11 -8.48
CA LEU A 49 1.50 7.20 -9.79
C LEU A 49 0.14 6.49 -9.80
N SER A 50 0.04 5.34 -9.14
CA SER A 50 -1.23 4.61 -8.95
C SER A 50 -2.20 5.44 -8.10
N TYR A 51 -1.68 6.10 -7.05
CA TYR A 51 -2.44 7.07 -6.27
C TYR A 51 -2.97 8.23 -7.10
N ALA A 52 -2.16 8.75 -8.02
CA ALA A 52 -2.64 9.77 -8.94
C ALA A 52 -3.72 9.23 -9.91
N ARG A 53 -3.47 8.07 -10.54
CA ARG A 53 -4.38 7.52 -11.55
C ARG A 53 -5.75 7.14 -11.00
N LEU A 54 -5.78 6.64 -9.77
CA LEU A 54 -7.01 6.15 -9.14
C LEU A 54 -7.49 7.13 -8.06
N GLY A 55 -6.96 8.35 -8.03
CA GLY A 55 -7.25 9.34 -6.99
C GLY A 55 -8.72 9.75 -6.93
N GLU A 56 -9.43 9.73 -8.06
CA GLU A 56 -10.88 9.94 -8.09
C GLU A 56 -11.64 8.72 -7.55
N MET A 57 -11.30 7.53 -8.05
CA MET A 57 -11.93 6.26 -7.67
C MET A 57 -11.82 5.97 -6.17
N PHE A 58 -10.66 6.25 -5.56
CA PHE A 58 -10.41 6.04 -4.13
C PHE A 58 -10.49 7.31 -3.29
N ARG A 59 -10.93 8.42 -3.89
CA ARG A 59 -11.10 9.73 -3.21
C ARG A 59 -9.82 10.27 -2.57
N TRP A 60 -8.62 9.85 -3.01
CA TRP A 60 -7.35 10.30 -2.45
C TRP A 60 -7.12 11.80 -2.57
N TRP A 61 -7.71 12.45 -3.59
CA TRP A 61 -7.68 13.90 -3.74
C TRP A 61 -8.41 14.67 -2.64
N ASP A 62 -9.36 14.02 -1.96
CA ASP A 62 -10.12 14.62 -0.87
C ASP A 62 -9.45 14.36 0.48
N VAL A 63 -8.65 13.30 0.59
CA VAL A 63 -7.88 12.98 1.80
C VAL A 63 -6.77 14.00 2.02
N TYR A 64 -6.13 14.45 0.95
CA TYR A 64 -5.05 15.43 0.98
C TYR A 64 -5.42 16.62 0.09
N PRO A 65 -6.33 17.50 0.54
CA PRO A 65 -6.81 18.60 -0.28
C PRO A 65 -5.71 19.64 -0.50
N ILE A 66 -5.72 20.26 -1.68
CA ILE A 66 -4.90 21.44 -1.93
C ILE A 66 -5.36 22.58 -1.01
N PRO A 67 -4.44 23.32 -0.36
CA PRO A 67 -4.80 24.48 0.46
C PRO A 67 -5.60 25.52 -0.32
N LYS A 68 -6.61 26.13 0.32
CA LYS A 68 -7.40 27.22 -0.30
C LYS A 68 -6.56 28.43 -0.71
N ALA A 69 -5.40 28.63 -0.06
CA ALA A 69 -4.45 29.68 -0.37
C ALA A 69 -3.49 29.33 -1.51
N ALA A 70 -3.66 28.19 -2.18
CA ALA A 70 -2.83 27.81 -3.32
C ALA A 70 -3.02 28.83 -4.47
N PRO A 71 -1.92 29.28 -5.11
CA PRO A 71 -2.01 30.18 -6.25
C PRO A 71 -2.57 29.46 -7.48
N GLU A 72 -3.07 30.23 -8.45
CA GLU A 72 -3.32 29.71 -9.80
C GLU A 72 -2.03 29.16 -10.43
N PRO A 73 -2.08 28.05 -11.20
CA PRO A 73 -3.26 27.28 -11.60
C PRO A 73 -3.61 26.11 -10.64
N TYR A 74 -3.02 26.08 -9.43
CA TYR A 74 -3.16 24.95 -8.50
C TYR A 74 -4.38 25.06 -7.60
N SER A 75 -5.02 26.23 -7.56
CA SER A 75 -6.19 26.50 -6.73
C SER A 75 -7.39 25.60 -7.10
N GLY A 76 -8.32 25.40 -6.17
CA GLY A 76 -9.64 24.81 -6.45
C GLY A 76 -9.72 23.28 -6.59
N ASN A 77 -8.61 22.53 -6.44
CA ASN A 77 -8.58 21.05 -6.47
C ASN A 77 -9.22 20.43 -7.73
N THR A 78 -9.29 21.14 -8.86
CA THR A 78 -9.95 20.66 -10.09
C THR A 78 -8.96 20.01 -11.06
N GLN A 79 -7.85 20.68 -11.34
CA GLN A 79 -6.84 20.21 -12.31
C GLN A 79 -5.65 19.51 -11.65
N TRP A 80 -5.40 19.83 -10.38
CA TRP A 80 -4.25 19.39 -9.61
C TRP A 80 -4.70 18.72 -8.33
N GLY A 81 -3.91 17.78 -7.82
CA GLY A 81 -4.14 17.12 -6.54
C GLY A 81 -2.85 16.74 -5.83
N ILE A 82 -2.95 16.44 -4.53
CA ILE A 82 -1.84 15.93 -3.73
C ILE A 82 -2.00 14.42 -3.61
N VAL A 83 -0.94 13.67 -3.90
CA VAL A 83 -0.92 12.21 -3.73
C VAL A 83 -0.40 11.84 -2.34
N PRO A 84 -0.96 10.82 -1.67
CA PRO A 84 -0.36 10.27 -0.47
C PRO A 84 1.08 9.82 -0.72
N ALA A 85 1.92 9.91 0.31
CA ALA A 85 3.26 9.35 0.33
C ALA A 85 3.48 8.58 1.64
N TRP A 86 4.44 7.65 1.61
CA TRP A 86 4.83 6.88 2.78
C TRP A 86 6.07 7.49 3.40
N GLY A 87 6.15 7.50 4.72
CA GLY A 87 7.26 8.15 5.39
C GLY A 87 7.16 8.11 6.90
N PHE A 88 8.13 8.78 7.52
CA PHE A 88 8.18 9.05 8.95
C PHE A 88 8.05 10.55 9.16
N GLY A 89 7.33 10.92 10.21
CA GLY A 89 7.18 12.30 10.63
C GLY A 89 6.95 12.36 12.13
N ILE A 90 7.29 13.51 12.71
CA ILE A 90 7.10 13.78 14.13
C ILE A 90 5.79 14.51 14.30
N VAL A 91 4.90 13.93 15.10
CA VAL A 91 3.65 14.59 15.47
C VAL A 91 3.98 15.69 16.49
N LEU A 92 3.86 16.95 16.07
CA LEU A 92 4.09 18.11 16.92
C LEU A 92 2.85 18.45 17.75
N GLU A 93 1.67 18.35 17.13
CA GLU A 93 0.38 18.61 17.76
C GLU A 93 -0.67 17.70 17.10
N SER A 94 -1.65 17.22 17.88
CA SER A 94 -2.77 16.43 17.38
C SER A 94 -4.02 16.68 18.19
N ASN A 95 -5.17 16.77 17.52
CA ASN A 95 -6.49 16.76 18.16
C ASN A 95 -7.46 15.81 17.42
N LEU A 96 -6.92 14.76 16.80
CA LEU A 96 -7.71 13.72 16.13
C LEU A 96 -8.66 13.05 17.12
N ILE A 97 -9.86 12.71 16.66
CA ILE A 97 -10.84 11.96 17.44
C ILE A 97 -10.54 10.47 17.24
N LEU A 98 -9.84 9.88 18.21
CA LEU A 98 -9.43 8.48 18.19
C LEU A 98 -10.26 7.65 19.17
N GLN A 99 -10.65 6.45 18.74
CA GLN A 99 -11.24 5.41 19.57
C GLN A 99 -10.25 4.27 19.73
N ALA A 100 -10.03 3.78 20.96
CA ALA A 100 -9.20 2.60 21.18
C ALA A 100 -9.78 1.38 20.46
N SER A 101 -8.91 0.51 19.94
CA SER A 101 -9.28 -0.72 19.24
C SER A 101 -8.38 -1.87 19.66
N GLU A 102 -8.84 -3.09 19.40
CA GLU A 102 -8.08 -4.31 19.68
C GLU A 102 -7.08 -4.63 18.56
N PRO A 103 -5.85 -5.06 18.89
CA PRO A 103 -5.32 -5.24 20.25
C PRO A 103 -4.83 -3.93 20.89
N ASP A 104 -4.56 -3.94 22.20
CA ASP A 104 -4.00 -2.80 22.94
C ASP A 104 -2.89 -2.05 22.17
N GLY A 105 -2.93 -0.72 22.26
CA GLY A 105 -2.05 0.17 21.51
C GLY A 105 -2.48 0.44 20.07
N HIS A 106 -3.66 -0.03 19.65
CA HIS A 106 -4.28 0.34 18.38
C HIS A 106 -5.43 1.33 18.60
N TRP A 107 -5.61 2.21 17.63
CA TRP A 107 -6.62 3.27 17.65
C TRP A 107 -7.23 3.43 16.27
N VAL A 108 -8.49 3.83 16.22
CA VAL A 108 -9.23 4.14 15.00
C VAL A 108 -9.65 5.60 15.03
N GLU A 109 -9.32 6.35 13.98
CA GLU A 109 -9.86 7.69 13.78
C GLU A 109 -11.32 7.62 13.33
N VAL A 110 -12.19 8.30 14.08
CA VAL A 110 -13.65 8.29 13.90
C VAL A 110 -14.21 9.65 13.47
N SER A 111 -13.36 10.55 13.02
CA SER A 111 -13.75 11.87 12.48
C SER A 111 -14.70 11.70 11.28
N LYS A 112 -15.79 12.47 11.21
CA LYS A 112 -16.83 12.33 10.17
C LYS A 112 -16.29 12.40 8.73
N HIS A 113 -15.29 13.24 8.49
CA HIS A 113 -14.70 13.41 7.16
C HIS A 113 -13.92 12.16 6.68
N ARG A 114 -13.60 11.23 7.60
CA ARG A 114 -12.87 9.97 7.34
C ARG A 114 -13.77 8.79 7.02
N GLU A 115 -15.09 8.95 7.11
CA GLU A 115 -16.05 7.87 6.79
C GLU A 115 -16.03 7.48 5.31
N GLN A 116 -15.57 8.39 4.44
CA GLN A 116 -15.57 8.22 2.99
C GLN A 116 -14.31 7.54 2.44
N VAL A 117 -13.31 7.27 3.29
CA VAL A 117 -12.02 6.68 2.87
C VAL A 117 -11.91 5.24 3.33
N MET A 118 -10.99 4.48 2.74
CA MET A 118 -10.74 3.10 3.16
C MET A 118 -10.36 3.04 4.65
N SER A 119 -10.96 2.09 5.39
CA SER A 119 -10.83 2.00 6.85
C SER A 119 -9.38 1.84 7.34
N MET A 120 -8.48 1.33 6.48
CA MET A 120 -7.04 1.20 6.77
C MET A 120 -6.38 2.55 7.03
N TYR A 121 -6.80 3.62 6.36
CA TYR A 121 -6.24 4.97 6.60
C TYR A 121 -6.57 5.50 7.98
N ASN A 122 -7.64 4.99 8.59
CA ASN A 122 -8.10 5.42 9.91
C ASN A 122 -7.46 4.60 11.04
N GLN A 123 -6.60 3.62 10.73
CA GLN A 123 -5.96 2.78 11.74
C GLN A 123 -4.62 3.40 12.16
N TYR A 124 -4.44 3.54 13.47
CA TYR A 124 -3.21 4.00 14.10
C TYR A 124 -2.72 2.91 15.05
N GLN A 125 -1.40 2.71 15.09
CA GLN A 125 -0.78 1.77 16.00
C GLN A 125 0.40 2.44 16.69
N VAL A 126 0.47 2.30 18.01
CA VAL A 126 1.64 2.68 18.78
C VAL A 126 2.77 1.68 18.49
N LYS A 127 3.87 2.17 17.92
CA LYS A 127 5.07 1.37 17.59
C LYS A 127 6.32 2.03 18.17
N GLY A 128 7.02 1.33 19.05
CA GLY A 128 8.24 1.81 19.71
C GLY A 128 7.94 2.95 20.71
N HIS A 129 8.43 2.85 21.94
CA HIS A 129 8.53 4.03 22.79
C HIS A 129 9.87 4.70 22.47
N HIS A 130 9.89 5.53 21.43
CA HIS A 130 10.91 6.57 21.36
C HIS A 130 10.34 7.74 22.14
N GLU A 131 10.71 7.86 23.42
CA GLU A 131 10.55 9.12 24.13
C GLU A 131 11.42 10.14 23.39
N LEU A 132 10.80 10.83 22.43
CA LEU A 132 11.37 12.04 21.89
C LEU A 132 11.45 13.01 23.07
N SER A 133 12.63 13.61 23.27
CA SER A 133 12.81 14.64 24.29
C SER A 133 11.65 15.64 24.24
N SER A 134 11.15 16.06 25.40
CA SER A 134 10.17 17.15 25.48
C SER A 134 10.72 18.47 24.94
N ASP A 135 12.04 18.56 24.73
CA ASP A 135 12.67 19.65 24.01
C ASP A 135 12.43 19.53 22.50
N THR A 136 11.39 20.24 22.05
CA THR A 136 10.88 20.24 20.67
C THR A 136 11.72 21.07 19.70
N THR A 137 12.83 21.65 20.14
CA THR A 137 13.59 22.65 19.37
C THR A 137 14.50 22.07 18.29
N SER A 138 14.92 20.79 18.39
CA SER A 138 15.47 20.04 17.25
C SER A 138 15.46 18.54 17.49
N PHE A 139 14.81 17.79 16.60
CA PHE A 139 14.93 16.34 16.55
C PHE A 139 16.04 15.95 15.57
N THR A 140 17.05 15.26 16.07
CA THR A 140 18.13 14.69 15.26
C THR A 140 18.09 13.17 15.35
N PHE A 141 18.15 12.52 14.20
CA PHE A 141 18.20 11.07 14.11
C PHE A 141 19.59 10.65 13.61
N PRO A 142 20.22 9.62 14.20
CA PRO A 142 21.44 9.04 13.65
C PRO A 142 21.24 8.58 12.21
N GLU A 143 22.29 8.62 11.39
CA GLU A 143 22.24 8.22 9.98
C GLU A 143 21.73 6.77 9.80
N GLU A 144 22.14 5.87 10.69
CA GLU A 144 21.64 4.48 10.68
C GLU A 144 20.12 4.41 10.86
N GLN A 145 19.56 5.21 11.78
CA GLN A 145 18.12 5.25 12.01
C GLN A 145 17.38 5.86 10.81
N LEU A 146 17.92 6.93 10.21
CA LEU A 146 17.38 7.52 8.99
C LEU A 146 17.39 6.51 7.82
N SER A 147 18.46 5.73 7.70
CA SER A 147 18.58 4.67 6.69
C SER A 147 17.52 3.59 6.91
N GLN A 148 17.32 3.11 8.15
CA GLN A 148 16.28 2.14 8.48
C GLN A 148 14.86 2.69 8.18
N MET A 149 14.59 3.96 8.55
CA MET A 149 13.34 4.64 8.20
C MET A 149 13.13 4.74 6.69
N ALA A 150 14.18 5.05 5.92
CA ALA A 150 14.10 5.12 4.47
C ALA A 150 13.79 3.75 3.85
N TRP A 151 14.50 2.69 4.26
CA TRP A 151 14.25 1.32 3.81
C TRP A 151 12.83 0.87 4.16
N PHE A 152 12.37 1.14 5.39
CA PHE A 152 11.01 0.80 5.79
C PHE A 152 9.96 1.57 4.98
N SER A 153 10.17 2.87 4.76
CA SER A 153 9.23 3.70 3.98
C SER A 153 9.10 3.22 2.54
N LEU A 154 10.22 2.80 1.93
CA LEU A 154 10.26 2.32 0.55
C LEU A 154 9.65 0.92 0.38
N PHE A 155 9.92 0.00 1.31
CA PHE A 155 9.65 -1.43 1.10
C PHE A 155 8.65 -2.04 2.09
N GLY A 156 8.44 -1.43 3.25
CA GLY A 156 7.66 -1.99 4.35
C GLY A 156 6.24 -2.36 3.93
N ALA A 157 5.49 -1.40 3.37
CA ALA A 157 4.11 -1.61 2.94
C ALA A 157 3.98 -2.72 1.87
N ILE A 158 4.97 -2.84 0.98
CA ILE A 158 4.98 -3.80 -0.12
C ILE A 158 5.09 -5.23 0.42
N TRP A 159 6.09 -5.47 1.28
CA TRP A 159 6.30 -6.79 1.88
C TRP A 159 5.20 -7.16 2.86
N GLN A 160 4.70 -6.19 3.62
CA GLN A 160 3.58 -6.38 4.54
C GLN A 160 2.33 -6.80 3.78
N THR A 161 2.00 -6.16 2.65
CA THR A 161 0.82 -6.53 1.86
C THR A 161 0.93 -7.96 1.33
N GLY A 162 2.09 -8.33 0.76
CA GLY A 162 2.32 -9.71 0.32
C GLY A 162 2.18 -10.73 1.45
N TYR A 163 2.75 -10.43 2.62
CA TYR A 163 2.63 -11.24 3.82
C TYR A 163 1.16 -11.41 4.25
N LEU A 164 0.40 -10.32 4.33
CA LEU A 164 -1.01 -10.36 4.74
C LEU A 164 -1.87 -11.16 3.75
N LEU A 165 -1.63 -11.01 2.44
CA LEU A 165 -2.32 -11.79 1.42
C LEU A 165 -2.05 -13.29 1.59
N ASN A 166 -0.80 -13.70 1.81
CA ASN A 166 -0.48 -15.12 2.02
C ASN A 166 -1.00 -15.65 3.37
N ARG A 167 -0.92 -14.83 4.44
CA ARG A 167 -1.25 -15.22 5.80
C ARG A 167 -2.75 -15.31 6.06
N HIS A 168 -3.53 -14.39 5.50
CA HIS A 168 -4.94 -14.20 5.82
C HIS A 168 -5.85 -14.38 4.60
N THR A 169 -5.51 -13.84 3.43
CA THR A 169 -6.37 -14.01 2.24
C THR A 169 -6.26 -15.41 1.65
N PHE A 170 -5.04 -15.91 1.49
CA PHE A 170 -4.75 -17.25 0.96
C PHE A 170 -4.13 -18.14 2.05
N THR A 171 -4.66 -18.02 3.27
CA THR A 171 -4.15 -18.73 4.45
C THR A 171 -3.98 -20.23 4.17
N SER A 172 -2.84 -20.79 4.58
CA SER A 172 -2.61 -22.24 4.57
C SER A 172 -3.13 -22.92 5.84
N ASP A 173 -3.56 -22.13 6.82
CA ASP A 173 -4.01 -22.61 8.13
C ASP A 173 -5.23 -21.79 8.57
N PRO A 174 -6.43 -22.12 8.06
CA PRO A 174 -7.63 -21.35 8.30
C PRO A 174 -8.16 -21.46 9.74
N GLU A 175 -7.71 -22.46 10.53
CA GLU A 175 -8.11 -22.59 11.92
C GLU A 175 -7.36 -21.59 12.81
N ILE A 176 -6.05 -21.41 12.57
CA ILE A 176 -5.26 -20.42 13.32
C ILE A 176 -5.45 -19.01 12.74
N TYR A 177 -5.63 -18.89 11.41
CA TYR A 177 -5.76 -17.61 10.72
C TYR A 177 -7.02 -17.62 9.87
N PRO A 178 -8.17 -17.20 10.43
CA PRO A 178 -9.42 -17.13 9.69
C PRO A 178 -9.25 -16.36 8.38
N PRO A 179 -9.77 -16.88 7.25
CA PRO A 179 -9.64 -16.22 5.97
C PRO A 179 -10.25 -14.81 5.97
N ILE A 180 -9.55 -13.85 5.37
CA ILE A 180 -10.03 -12.48 5.20
C ILE A 180 -10.00 -12.12 3.73
N GLY A 181 -11.15 -11.68 3.21
CA GLY A 181 -11.27 -11.25 1.83
C GLY A 181 -10.29 -10.12 1.49
N PRO A 182 -9.83 -10.02 0.23
CA PRO A 182 -8.84 -9.02 -0.18
C PRO A 182 -9.31 -7.57 0.02
N LEU A 183 -10.62 -7.34 0.13
CA LEU A 183 -11.24 -6.03 0.44
C LEU A 183 -11.74 -5.95 1.89
N GLY A 184 -11.25 -6.83 2.77
CA GLY A 184 -11.58 -6.87 4.19
C GLY A 184 -12.84 -7.68 4.53
N LYS A 185 -13.29 -7.55 5.79
CA LYS A 185 -14.34 -8.39 6.42
C LYS A 185 -15.73 -8.31 5.76
N LYS A 186 -15.98 -7.32 4.90
CA LYS A 186 -17.28 -7.13 4.24
C LYS A 186 -17.46 -8.03 3.02
N VAL A 187 -16.39 -8.63 2.51
CA VAL A 187 -16.46 -9.60 1.41
C VAL A 187 -16.41 -11.00 2.00
N PRO A 188 -17.45 -11.84 1.79
CA PRO A 188 -17.41 -13.24 2.19
C PRO A 188 -16.20 -13.92 1.57
N TRP A 189 -15.35 -14.50 2.42
CA TRP A 189 -14.14 -15.18 2.00
C TRP A 189 -13.97 -16.44 2.85
N THR A 190 -14.29 -17.58 2.27
CA THR A 190 -14.32 -18.88 2.95
C THR A 190 -12.96 -19.57 2.92
N LYS A 191 -12.86 -20.70 3.62
CA LYS A 191 -11.71 -21.62 3.54
C LYS A 191 -11.48 -22.06 2.09
N ASP A 192 -12.56 -22.38 1.39
CA ASP A 192 -12.50 -22.76 -0.02
C ASP A 192 -12.05 -21.62 -0.93
N ASN A 193 -12.34 -20.35 -0.60
CA ASN A 193 -11.81 -19.22 -1.39
C ASN A 193 -10.30 -19.04 -1.17
N ALA A 194 -9.83 -19.23 0.07
CA ALA A 194 -8.43 -19.07 0.45
C ALA A 194 -7.53 -20.23 0.00
N ASP A 195 -8.08 -21.44 -0.13
CA ASP A 195 -7.30 -22.62 -0.50
C ASP A 195 -6.76 -22.51 -1.94
N LEU A 196 -5.45 -22.69 -2.09
CA LEU A 196 -4.79 -22.71 -3.40
C LEU A 196 -4.42 -24.12 -3.85
N SER A 197 -4.54 -25.15 -3.01
CA SER A 197 -3.97 -26.49 -3.24
C SER A 197 -4.43 -27.17 -4.54
N GLN A 198 -5.61 -26.82 -5.04
CA GLN A 198 -6.19 -27.34 -6.29
C GLN A 198 -6.36 -26.25 -7.36
N ALA A 199 -5.64 -25.14 -7.23
CA ALA A 199 -5.75 -23.99 -8.11
C ALA A 199 -4.49 -23.76 -8.94
N VAL A 200 -4.67 -23.27 -10.16
CA VAL A 200 -3.63 -22.48 -10.82
C VAL A 200 -3.85 -21.02 -10.43
N LEU A 201 -2.81 -20.42 -9.84
CA LEU A 201 -2.81 -19.01 -9.45
C LEU A 201 -2.16 -18.20 -10.56
N VAL A 202 -2.83 -17.15 -11.03
CA VAL A 202 -2.33 -16.25 -12.07
C VAL A 202 -2.23 -14.84 -11.51
N SER A 203 -1.01 -14.31 -11.45
CA SER A 203 -0.76 -12.90 -11.14
C SER A 203 -0.67 -12.10 -12.42
N LEU A 204 -1.60 -11.17 -12.61
CA LEU A 204 -1.48 -10.11 -13.61
C LEU A 204 -0.64 -8.96 -13.03
N SER A 205 -0.10 -8.11 -13.89
CA SER A 205 0.76 -6.99 -13.49
C SER A 205 1.95 -7.43 -12.62
N ALA A 206 2.54 -8.60 -12.92
CA ALA A 206 3.38 -9.31 -11.96
C ALA A 206 4.72 -8.61 -11.63
N SER A 207 5.15 -7.61 -12.40
CA SER A 207 6.30 -6.75 -12.05
C SER A 207 5.94 -5.62 -11.07
N GLY A 208 4.66 -5.45 -10.75
CA GLY A 208 4.16 -4.49 -9.76
C GLY A 208 4.66 -4.78 -8.36
N LYS A 209 4.80 -3.74 -7.55
CA LYS A 209 5.37 -3.81 -6.20
C LYS A 209 4.63 -4.84 -5.32
N THR A 210 3.32 -4.71 -5.23
CA THR A 210 2.46 -5.62 -4.45
C THR A 210 2.53 -7.04 -4.97
N ALA A 211 2.46 -7.24 -6.30
CA ALA A 211 2.66 -8.56 -6.92
C ALA A 211 3.99 -9.18 -6.52
N ARG A 212 5.09 -8.42 -6.47
CA ARG A 212 6.39 -8.97 -6.07
C ARG A 212 6.45 -9.42 -4.62
N GLY A 213 5.89 -8.62 -3.71
CA GLY A 213 5.77 -9.01 -2.30
C GLY A 213 4.93 -10.27 -2.12
N PHE A 214 3.80 -10.37 -2.84
CA PHE A 214 2.92 -11.54 -2.80
C PHE A 214 3.55 -12.77 -3.46
N ALA A 215 4.19 -12.60 -4.62
CA ALA A 215 4.87 -13.65 -5.35
C ALA A 215 5.96 -14.32 -4.50
N TRP A 216 6.77 -13.54 -3.79
CA TRP A 216 7.76 -14.09 -2.86
C TRP A 216 7.13 -15.00 -1.80
N GLN A 217 5.98 -14.59 -1.24
CA GLN A 217 5.28 -15.37 -0.23
C GLN A 217 4.73 -16.67 -0.80
N VAL A 218 4.09 -16.62 -1.97
CA VAL A 218 3.56 -17.81 -2.66
C VAL A 218 4.68 -18.78 -3.02
N LEU A 219 5.79 -18.27 -3.56
CA LEU A 219 6.91 -19.08 -4.05
C LEU A 219 7.75 -19.69 -2.93
N THR A 220 7.84 -19.06 -1.75
CA THR A 220 8.87 -19.41 -0.75
C THR A 220 8.37 -19.64 0.68
N LYS A 221 7.13 -19.23 1.01
CA LYS A 221 6.62 -19.19 2.39
C LYS A 221 5.30 -19.94 2.61
N ARG A 222 4.85 -20.73 1.63
CA ARG A 222 3.66 -21.58 1.82
C ARG A 222 4.01 -22.87 2.55
N ALA A 223 3.04 -23.40 3.29
CA ALA A 223 3.18 -24.71 3.90
C ALA A 223 3.27 -25.79 2.82
N HIS A 224 3.95 -26.90 3.12
CA HIS A 224 4.09 -27.99 2.16
C HIS A 224 2.71 -28.51 1.73
N GLY A 225 2.46 -28.58 0.42
CA GLY A 225 1.19 -29.03 -0.16
C GLY A 225 0.04 -28.01 -0.11
N SER A 226 0.21 -26.84 0.51
CA SER A 226 -0.80 -25.77 0.49
C SER A 226 -0.63 -24.79 -0.67
N GLY A 227 0.45 -24.92 -1.44
CA GLY A 227 0.76 -24.11 -2.61
C GLY A 227 -0.20 -24.34 -3.79
N PRO A 228 -0.29 -23.39 -4.73
CA PRO A 228 -0.99 -23.63 -5.98
C PRO A 228 -0.34 -24.76 -6.79
N LEU A 229 -1.12 -25.40 -7.65
CA LEU A 229 -0.63 -26.37 -8.64
C LEU A 229 0.43 -25.74 -9.55
N ALA A 230 0.21 -24.49 -9.92
CA ALA A 230 1.21 -23.63 -10.54
C ALA A 230 0.93 -22.16 -10.24
N PHE A 231 2.00 -21.36 -10.18
CA PHE A 231 1.91 -19.90 -10.07
C PHE A 231 2.43 -19.21 -11.33
N LEU A 232 1.50 -18.69 -12.12
CA LEU A 232 1.80 -18.05 -13.41
C LEU A 232 1.82 -16.52 -13.25
N GLN A 233 2.85 -15.88 -13.76
CA GLN A 233 3.09 -14.44 -13.60
C GLN A 233 3.12 -13.77 -14.97
N VAL A 234 2.14 -12.92 -15.25
CA VAL A 234 2.02 -12.16 -16.51
C VAL A 234 2.53 -10.75 -16.30
N THR A 235 3.47 -10.30 -17.14
CA THR A 235 4.21 -9.05 -16.94
C THR A 235 4.86 -8.56 -18.23
N GLN A 236 5.25 -7.28 -18.28
CA GLN A 236 6.12 -6.74 -19.35
C GLN A 236 7.62 -7.07 -19.19
N ALA A 237 7.98 -7.79 -18.12
CA ALA A 237 9.37 -8.14 -17.80
C ALA A 237 9.51 -9.61 -17.36
N PRO A 238 9.10 -10.58 -18.20
CA PRO A 238 8.99 -11.98 -17.80
C PRO A 238 10.33 -12.62 -17.41
N ASP A 239 11.43 -12.29 -18.10
CA ASP A 239 12.74 -12.89 -17.84
C ASP A 239 13.25 -12.54 -16.43
N ALA A 240 13.16 -11.26 -16.04
CA ALA A 240 13.56 -10.81 -14.71
C ALA A 240 12.72 -11.47 -13.59
N ILE A 241 11.44 -11.78 -13.85
CA ILE A 241 10.59 -12.51 -12.90
C ILE A 241 10.98 -13.99 -12.85
N ARG A 242 11.21 -14.60 -14.01
CA ARG A 242 11.57 -16.01 -14.15
C ARG A 242 12.86 -16.34 -13.40
N ASP A 243 13.88 -15.49 -13.53
CA ASP A 243 15.18 -15.67 -12.87
C ASP A 243 15.08 -15.73 -11.35
N VAL A 244 14.21 -14.91 -10.76
CA VAL A 244 13.99 -14.92 -9.30
C VAL A 244 13.26 -16.18 -8.88
N ALA A 245 12.21 -16.58 -9.61
CA ALA A 245 11.46 -17.78 -9.29
C ALA A 245 12.32 -19.04 -9.43
N ALA A 246 13.15 -19.15 -10.47
CA ALA A 246 14.04 -20.29 -10.70
C ALA A 246 15.02 -20.57 -9.53
N ARG A 247 15.39 -19.55 -8.75
CA ARG A 247 16.32 -19.68 -7.62
C ARG A 247 15.67 -20.07 -6.30
N HIS A 248 14.36 -19.84 -6.16
CA HIS A 248 13.72 -19.83 -4.84
C HIS A 248 12.38 -20.57 -4.78
N ALA A 249 11.75 -20.87 -5.92
CA ALA A 249 10.41 -21.41 -5.96
C ALA A 249 10.32 -22.82 -5.36
N GLN A 250 9.32 -23.01 -4.50
CA GLN A 250 8.92 -24.29 -3.92
C GLN A 250 7.64 -24.84 -4.57
N VAL A 251 7.09 -24.12 -5.56
CA VAL A 251 5.92 -24.50 -6.35
C VAL A 251 6.23 -24.34 -7.84
N PRO A 252 5.58 -25.10 -8.73
CA PRO A 252 5.69 -24.88 -10.16
C PRO A 252 5.34 -23.44 -10.53
N PHE A 253 6.05 -22.86 -11.48
CA PHE A 253 5.86 -21.46 -11.85
C PHE A 253 6.01 -21.24 -13.36
N GLY A 254 5.43 -20.15 -13.85
CA GLY A 254 5.62 -19.65 -15.21
C GLY A 254 5.68 -18.13 -15.23
N ALA A 255 6.38 -17.57 -16.20
CA ALA A 255 6.47 -16.12 -16.39
C ALA A 255 6.31 -15.79 -17.88
N PHE A 256 5.31 -14.96 -18.19
CA PHE A 256 4.83 -14.71 -19.55
C PHE A 256 4.76 -13.22 -19.84
N ASP A 257 5.13 -12.84 -21.06
CA ASP A 257 4.80 -11.52 -21.59
C ASP A 257 3.28 -11.40 -21.85
N TYR A 258 2.75 -10.17 -21.84
CA TYR A 258 1.35 -9.93 -22.22
C TYR A 258 1.01 -10.39 -23.64
N SER A 259 1.99 -10.52 -24.53
CA SER A 259 1.82 -11.09 -25.88
C SER A 259 1.79 -12.62 -25.92
N GLN A 260 2.06 -13.30 -24.80
CA GLN A 260 2.23 -14.75 -24.71
C GLN A 260 1.16 -15.42 -23.83
N LEU A 261 -0.05 -14.86 -23.79
CA LEU A 261 -1.12 -15.36 -22.92
C LEU A 261 -1.57 -16.78 -23.28
N ASP A 262 -1.54 -17.15 -24.56
CA ASP A 262 -1.89 -18.51 -25.00
C ASP A 262 -1.04 -19.57 -24.30
N GLY A 263 0.27 -19.32 -24.16
CA GLY A 263 1.16 -20.22 -23.42
C GLY A 263 0.83 -20.32 -21.92
N ALA A 264 0.32 -19.25 -21.31
CA ALA A 264 -0.14 -19.30 -19.92
C ALA A 264 -1.45 -20.11 -19.79
N VAL A 265 -2.33 -20.02 -20.78
CA VAL A 265 -3.59 -20.79 -20.84
C VAL A 265 -3.31 -22.27 -21.05
N ASP A 266 -2.43 -22.61 -22.01
CA ASP A 266 -2.04 -23.98 -22.29
C ASP A 266 -1.41 -24.64 -21.06
N LEU A 267 -0.45 -23.96 -20.43
CA LEU A 267 0.18 -24.46 -19.20
C LEU A 267 -0.83 -24.62 -18.06
N THR A 268 -1.80 -23.70 -17.94
CA THR A 268 -2.89 -23.84 -16.96
C THR A 268 -3.69 -25.12 -17.17
N ALA A 269 -3.99 -25.48 -18.42
CA ALA A 269 -4.74 -26.68 -18.76
C ALA A 269 -3.99 -27.98 -18.41
N GLU A 270 -2.66 -28.00 -18.55
CA GLU A 270 -1.81 -29.15 -18.19
C GLU A 270 -1.93 -29.55 -16.72
N PHE A 271 -2.05 -28.57 -15.82
CA PHE A 271 -2.18 -28.80 -14.38
C PHE A 271 -3.57 -29.31 -13.95
N LYS A 272 -4.57 -29.28 -14.83
CA LYS A 272 -5.96 -29.72 -14.56
C LYS A 272 -6.54 -29.16 -13.24
N PRO A 273 -6.50 -27.84 -13.02
CA PRO A 273 -6.97 -27.27 -11.77
C PRO A 273 -8.49 -27.42 -11.60
N GLN A 274 -8.94 -27.49 -10.35
CA GLN A 274 -10.37 -27.38 -10.03
C GLN A 274 -10.87 -25.94 -10.15
N LYS A 275 -9.96 -24.96 -10.03
CA LYS A 275 -10.25 -23.53 -10.18
C LYS A 275 -9.03 -22.73 -10.63
N ILE A 276 -9.29 -21.61 -11.29
CA ILE A 276 -8.26 -20.63 -11.65
C ILE A 276 -8.46 -19.41 -10.76
N MET A 277 -7.39 -18.99 -10.08
CA MET A 277 -7.40 -17.82 -9.21
C MET A 277 -6.65 -16.69 -9.90
N LEU A 278 -7.37 -15.63 -10.29
CA LEU A 278 -6.78 -14.44 -10.88
C LEU A 278 -6.52 -13.40 -9.79
N VAL A 279 -5.28 -12.91 -9.71
CA VAL A 279 -4.88 -11.82 -8.83
C VAL A 279 -4.30 -10.71 -9.69
N ASP A 280 -4.99 -9.59 -9.76
CA ASP A 280 -4.44 -8.38 -10.36
C ASP A 280 -4.11 -7.39 -9.25
N THR A 281 -2.81 -7.28 -8.95
CA THR A 281 -2.35 -6.21 -8.09
C THR A 281 -2.09 -5.02 -9.01
N MET A 282 -3.02 -4.06 -9.01
CA MET A 282 -2.96 -2.87 -9.86
C MET A 282 -1.53 -2.28 -9.97
N PRO A 283 -1.10 -1.84 -11.17
CA PRO A 283 0.27 -1.40 -11.45
C PRO A 283 0.74 -0.21 -10.60
#